data_AF-U9TS82-F1
#
_entry.id   AF-U9TS82-F1
#
_cell.length_a   1.000
_cell.length_b   1.000
_cell.length_c   1.000
_cell.angle_alpha   90.00
_cell.angle_beta   90.00
_cell.angle_gamma   90.00
#
_symmetry.space_group_name_H-M   'P 1'
#
loop_
_entity.id
_entity.type
_entity.pdbx_description
1 polymer ?
#
loop_
_entity_poly.entity_id
_entity_poly.type
_entity_poly.pdbx_seq_one_letter_code
_entity_poly.pdbx_strand_id
1 'polypeptide(L)'
;MIKCDPFFGAPNSNVAGCQPFSMIVESNVLVAMDFHAHLMNTEIIGFLAGHWIPEEKKLIIKTTFPCRSLQTGENHVNVEMDPTSALEVQQTITDRNMQVVGWYHSHPIFQPDPSIVDLENQNNYQKLFRDEKFNEEPFVGAIVGPYDPKLPGSLSVINWFYVSNLNKSADEIGQAKQLAFELVNNSAISDEVADEILDLVEQYRASNDRVNFKEYWRKDTKETKLEKLIKSLAKRMPWLNVSNNTHRDDEEQHIIEDYKMQEDSSKINEQVCKITSSKQTTSDNFLERVQKLLMAW
;
A
#
# COMPACT_ATOMS: atom_id res chain seq x y z
N MET A 1 12.39 -12.70 9.21
CA MET A 1 11.01 -12.17 9.23
C MET A 1 10.53 -12.16 10.65
N ILE A 2 10.21 -10.97 11.15
CA ILE A 2 9.81 -10.70 12.52
C ILE A 2 8.38 -10.23 12.47
N LYS A 3 7.47 -10.99 13.08
CA LYS A 3 6.05 -10.65 13.12
C LYS A 3 5.86 -9.34 13.89
N CYS A 4 5.03 -8.46 13.35
CA CYS A 4 4.61 -7.23 14.04
C CYS A 4 3.50 -7.53 15.04
N ASP A 5 3.73 -7.25 16.32
CA ASP A 5 2.68 -7.32 17.34
C ASP A 5 1.87 -6.02 17.34
N PRO A 6 0.55 -6.06 17.59
CA PRO A 6 -0.23 -4.82 17.72
C PRO A 6 0.24 -3.98 18.92
N PHE A 7 -0.04 -2.67 18.84
CA PHE A 7 0.04 -1.80 20.02
C PHE A 7 -1.10 -2.10 21.01
N PHE A 8 -0.89 -1.75 22.28
CA PHE A 8 -1.88 -1.89 23.34
C PHE A 8 -2.74 -0.64 23.47
N GLY A 9 -4.01 -0.73 23.08
CA GLY A 9 -4.96 0.38 23.15
C GLY A 9 -5.00 1.26 21.91
N ALA A 10 -5.90 2.25 21.91
CA ALA A 10 -6.10 3.13 20.76
C ALA A 10 -4.89 4.05 20.51
N PRO A 11 -4.64 4.48 19.26
CA PRO A 11 -3.58 5.44 18.96
C PRO A 11 -3.71 6.73 19.76
N ASN A 12 -2.59 7.24 20.27
CA ASN A 12 -2.53 8.47 21.06
C ASN A 12 -3.44 8.47 22.32
N SER A 13 -3.74 7.30 22.89
CA SER A 13 -4.62 7.18 24.06
C SER A 13 -3.92 7.43 25.41
N ASN A 14 -2.60 7.64 25.42
CA ASN A 14 -1.75 7.72 26.61
C ASN A 14 -1.77 6.47 27.52
N VAL A 15 -2.33 5.35 27.04
CA VAL A 15 -2.21 4.05 27.71
C VAL A 15 -0.80 3.50 27.48
N ALA A 16 -0.22 2.86 28.50
CA ALA A 16 1.10 2.26 28.38
C ALA A 16 1.13 1.22 27.25
N GLY A 17 2.05 1.38 26.30
CA GLY A 17 2.17 0.51 25.13
C GLY A 17 1.22 0.83 23.98
N CYS A 18 0.47 1.94 24.03
CA CYS A 18 -0.33 2.42 22.90
C CYS A 18 0.54 2.94 21.75
N GLN A 19 -0.05 3.04 20.56
CA GLN A 19 0.60 3.62 19.41
C GLN A 19 0.89 5.11 19.68
N PRO A 20 2.13 5.59 19.43
CA PRO A 20 2.59 6.90 19.89
C PRO A 20 1.81 8.09 19.28
N PHE A 21 1.30 7.92 18.06
CA PHE A 21 0.54 8.94 17.34
C PHE A 21 -0.59 8.32 16.53
N SER A 22 -1.60 9.13 16.21
CA SER A 22 -2.64 8.74 15.23
C SER A 22 -2.08 8.79 13.82
N MET A 23 -2.51 7.85 12.96
CA MET A 23 -2.09 7.79 11.56
C MET A 23 -3.31 7.84 10.65
N ILE A 24 -3.28 8.72 9.66
CA ILE A 24 -4.28 8.85 8.61
C ILE A 24 -3.62 8.54 7.28
N VAL A 25 -4.25 7.70 6.46
CA VAL A 25 -3.75 7.33 5.13
C VAL A 25 -4.82 7.61 4.11
N GLU A 26 -4.47 8.33 3.04
CA GLU A 26 -5.36 8.49 1.88
C GLU A 26 -5.43 7.21 1.05
N SER A 27 -6.61 6.83 0.55
CA SER A 27 -6.80 5.59 -0.21
C SER A 27 -5.93 5.48 -1.47
N ASN A 28 -5.62 6.59 -2.13
CA ASN A 28 -4.74 6.61 -3.31
C ASN A 28 -3.31 6.15 -3.00
N VAL A 29 -2.83 6.33 -1.75
CA VAL A 29 -1.55 5.81 -1.27
C VAL A 29 -1.52 4.29 -1.38
N LEU A 30 -2.61 3.63 -0.98
CA LEU A 30 -2.72 2.17 -1.03
C LEU A 30 -2.76 1.66 -2.47
N VAL A 31 -3.44 2.39 -3.38
CA VAL A 31 -3.48 2.05 -4.81
C VAL A 31 -2.09 2.14 -5.43
N ALA A 32 -1.36 3.24 -5.18
CA ALA A 32 -0.03 3.47 -5.75
C ALA A 32 1.00 2.43 -5.28
N MET A 33 1.04 2.15 -3.97
CA MET A 33 1.95 1.12 -3.42
C MET A 33 1.62 -0.28 -3.96
N ASP A 34 0.34 -0.62 -4.03
CA ASP A 34 -0.10 -1.93 -4.51
C ASP A 34 0.21 -2.10 -6.01
N PHE A 35 -0.04 -1.08 -6.82
CA PHE A 35 0.33 -1.09 -8.24
C PHE A 35 1.84 -1.29 -8.41
N HIS A 36 2.65 -0.47 -7.73
CA HIS A 36 4.10 -0.52 -7.82
C HIS A 36 4.67 -1.91 -7.45
N ALA A 37 4.19 -2.50 -6.35
CA ALA A 37 4.61 -3.82 -5.90
C ALA A 37 4.28 -4.96 -6.87
N HIS A 38 3.27 -4.81 -7.73
CA HIS A 38 2.91 -5.81 -8.73
C HIS A 38 3.76 -5.75 -10.01
N LEU A 39 4.58 -4.72 -10.23
CA LEU A 39 5.35 -4.57 -11.48
C LEU A 39 6.60 -5.45 -11.53
N MET A 40 7.16 -5.82 -10.37
CA MET A 40 8.48 -6.43 -10.25
C MET A 40 8.44 -7.75 -9.47
N ASN A 41 9.24 -8.73 -9.88
CA ASN A 41 9.44 -9.99 -9.12
C ASN A 41 10.48 -9.82 -8.00
N THR A 42 11.23 -8.72 -8.02
CA THR A 42 12.15 -8.27 -6.96
C THR A 42 11.47 -7.23 -6.08
N GLU A 43 12.05 -6.96 -4.91
CA GLU A 43 11.57 -5.92 -4.02
C GLU A 43 11.68 -4.53 -4.68
N ILE A 44 10.62 -3.72 -4.56
CA ILE A 44 10.61 -2.30 -4.92
C ILE A 44 10.76 -1.45 -3.66
N ILE A 45 11.06 -0.16 -3.80
CA ILE A 45 11.13 0.76 -2.67
C ILE A 45 10.63 2.16 -3.07
N GLY A 46 10.12 2.92 -2.11
CA GLY A 46 9.76 4.31 -2.30
C GLY A 46 9.50 5.06 -0.99
N PHE A 47 9.32 6.37 -1.10
CA PHE A 47 8.96 7.23 0.02
C PHE A 47 7.45 7.38 0.18
N LEU A 48 7.05 7.62 1.43
CA LEU A 48 5.72 8.07 1.82
C LEU A 48 5.79 9.57 2.13
N ALA A 49 4.87 10.34 1.58
CA ALA A 49 4.85 11.79 1.73
C ALA A 49 3.53 12.29 2.33
N GLY A 50 3.63 13.31 3.16
CA GLY A 50 2.47 13.95 3.76
C GLY A 50 2.86 14.96 4.82
N HIS A 51 2.18 14.93 5.98
CA HIS A 51 2.37 15.90 7.05
C HIS A 51 2.36 15.25 8.44
N TRP A 52 3.32 15.63 9.26
CA TRP A 52 3.26 15.48 10.71
C TRP A 52 2.63 16.74 11.31
N ILE A 53 1.62 16.55 12.16
CA ILE A 53 0.94 17.60 12.93
C ILE A 53 1.27 17.34 14.41
N PRO A 54 2.33 17.96 14.95
CA PRO A 54 2.84 17.64 16.29
C PRO A 54 1.85 17.90 17.41
N GLU A 55 1.10 19.01 17.32
CA GLU A 55 0.14 19.44 18.34
C GLU A 55 -1.00 18.43 18.54
N GLU A 56 -1.32 17.66 17.49
CA GLU A 56 -2.35 16.63 17.51
C GLU A 56 -1.78 15.21 17.66
N LYS A 57 -0.44 15.07 17.66
CA LYS A 57 0.27 13.79 17.48
C LYS A 57 -0.36 12.97 16.35
N LYS A 58 -0.37 13.55 15.16
CA LYS A 58 -1.07 13.01 14.00
C LYS A 58 -0.18 13.01 12.77
N LEU A 59 0.00 11.83 12.19
CA LEU A 59 0.70 11.63 10.93
C LEU A 59 -0.31 11.43 9.81
N ILE A 60 -0.27 12.28 8.78
CA ILE A 60 -1.14 12.18 7.61
C ILE A 60 -0.27 11.79 6.41
N ILE A 61 -0.57 10.65 5.79
CA ILE A 61 0.10 10.16 4.59
C ILE A 61 -0.80 10.40 3.39
N LYS A 62 -0.35 11.23 2.45
CA LYS A 62 -1.17 11.73 1.34
C LYS A 62 -0.85 11.08 0.01
N THR A 63 0.42 10.77 -0.24
CA THR A 63 0.84 10.15 -1.50
C THR A 63 2.14 9.35 -1.32
N THR A 64 2.55 8.64 -2.36
CA THR A 64 3.83 7.93 -2.43
C THR A 64 4.70 8.45 -3.55
N PHE A 65 6.00 8.23 -3.41
CA PHE A 65 6.98 8.50 -4.45
C PHE A 65 7.88 7.27 -4.61
N PRO A 66 7.67 6.47 -5.68
CA PRO A 66 8.57 5.41 -6.07
C PRO A 66 10.01 5.90 -6.20
N CYS A 67 10.97 5.11 -5.75
CA CYS A 67 12.39 5.40 -5.90
C CYS A 67 13.06 4.28 -6.68
N ARG A 68 14.15 4.61 -7.40
CA ARG A 68 15.01 3.58 -7.99
C ARG A 68 15.66 2.78 -6.86
N SER A 69 15.70 1.47 -7.03
CA SER A 69 16.39 0.56 -6.12
C SER A 69 17.81 0.26 -6.61
N LEU A 70 18.72 0.09 -5.66
CA LEU A 70 20.00 -0.56 -5.89
C LEU A 70 19.84 -2.05 -5.57
N GLN A 71 20.23 -2.91 -6.50
CA GLN A 71 20.33 -4.34 -6.21
C GLN A 71 21.60 -4.59 -5.40
N THR A 72 21.46 -4.86 -4.10
CA THR A 72 22.57 -5.15 -3.19
C THR A 72 22.80 -6.66 -3.09
N GLY A 73 23.47 -7.22 -4.09
CA GLY A 73 23.99 -8.61 -4.09
C GLY A 73 23.16 -9.65 -4.85
N GLU A 74 23.65 -10.90 -4.89
CA GLU A 74 23.07 -12.01 -5.67
C GLU A 74 21.72 -12.53 -5.11
N ASN A 75 21.33 -12.11 -3.89
CA ASN A 75 20.11 -12.57 -3.25
C ASN A 75 19.06 -11.45 -3.31
N HIS A 76 18.06 -11.63 -4.18
CA HIS A 76 16.93 -10.72 -4.51
C HIS A 76 15.97 -10.33 -3.34
N VAL A 77 16.44 -10.32 -2.09
CA VAL A 77 15.64 -10.26 -0.86
C VAL A 77 15.93 -9.02 0.01
N ASN A 78 16.82 -8.13 -0.44
CA ASN A 78 17.06 -6.86 0.22
C ASN A 78 17.04 -5.77 -0.85
N VAL A 79 16.38 -4.65 -0.54
CA VAL A 79 16.37 -3.47 -1.40
C VAL A 79 16.90 -2.26 -0.65
N GLU A 80 17.80 -1.54 -1.31
CA GLU A 80 18.26 -0.24 -0.86
C GLU A 80 17.83 0.83 -1.84
N MET A 81 17.52 2.02 -1.32
CA MET A 81 17.16 3.15 -2.16
C MET A 81 18.40 3.76 -2.82
N ASP A 82 18.35 4.01 -4.13
CA ASP A 82 19.39 4.76 -4.82
C ASP A 82 19.53 6.16 -4.21
N PRO A 83 20.71 6.56 -3.69
CA PRO A 83 20.89 7.86 -3.05
C PRO A 83 20.56 9.04 -3.96
N THR A 84 20.84 8.91 -5.27
CA THR A 84 20.52 9.97 -6.24
C THR A 84 19.00 10.10 -6.40
N SER A 85 18.30 8.98 -6.60
CA SER A 85 16.84 8.94 -6.64
C SER A 85 16.21 9.46 -5.36
N ALA A 86 16.79 9.13 -4.20
CA ALA A 86 16.29 9.58 -2.91
C ALA A 86 16.32 11.11 -2.80
N LEU A 87 17.43 11.74 -3.21
CA LEU A 87 17.58 13.19 -3.20
C LEU A 87 16.62 13.89 -4.19
N GLU A 88 16.49 13.37 -5.41
CA GLU A 88 15.57 13.89 -6.43
C GLU A 88 14.11 13.86 -5.93
N VAL A 89 13.70 12.74 -5.33
CA VAL A 89 12.36 12.55 -4.80
C VAL A 89 12.13 13.43 -3.56
N GLN A 90 13.10 13.54 -2.66
CA GLN A 90 12.98 14.42 -1.49
C GLN A 90 12.80 15.89 -1.90
N GLN A 91 13.52 16.35 -2.92
CA GLN A 91 13.33 17.68 -3.48
C GLN A 91 11.90 17.83 -4.04
N THR A 92 11.44 16.85 -4.83
CA THR A 92 10.07 16.84 -5.38
C THR A 92 8.99 16.88 -4.30
N ILE A 93 9.17 16.14 -3.20
CA ILE A 93 8.26 16.14 -2.05
C ILE A 93 8.21 17.53 -1.40
N THR A 94 9.38 18.16 -1.25
CA THR A 94 9.51 19.51 -0.69
C THR A 94 8.84 20.56 -1.59
N ASP A 95 9.05 20.47 -2.90
CA ASP A 95 8.44 21.37 -3.89
C ASP A 95 6.90 21.27 -3.92
N ARG A 96 6.36 20.14 -3.48
CA ARG A 96 4.91 19.93 -3.29
C ARG A 96 4.41 20.29 -1.88
N ASN A 97 5.21 21.03 -1.09
CA ASN A 97 4.91 21.43 0.28
C ASN A 97 4.58 20.26 1.23
N MET A 98 5.18 19.09 1.00
CA MET A 98 5.04 17.92 1.86
C MET A 98 6.38 17.58 2.52
N GLN A 99 6.36 16.63 3.45
CA GLN A 99 7.56 16.05 4.05
C GLN A 99 7.59 14.54 3.85
N VAL A 100 8.79 13.95 3.86
CA VAL A 100 8.95 12.51 3.95
C VAL A 100 8.51 12.08 5.35
N VAL A 101 7.55 11.17 5.42
CA VAL A 101 6.95 10.67 6.67
C VAL A 101 7.12 9.16 6.84
N GLY A 102 7.79 8.52 5.89
CA GLY A 102 8.01 7.09 5.91
C GLY A 102 8.56 6.57 4.60
N TRP A 103 8.65 5.26 4.53
CA TRP A 103 9.08 4.52 3.37
C TRP A 103 8.21 3.27 3.20
N TYR A 104 8.23 2.71 2.00
CA TYR A 104 7.62 1.42 1.74
C TYR A 104 8.51 0.59 0.83
N HIS A 105 8.41 -0.73 0.98
CA HIS A 105 8.95 -1.71 0.04
C HIS A 105 7.96 -2.85 -0.17
N SER A 106 8.36 -3.86 -0.94
CA SER A 106 7.52 -5.02 -1.20
C SER A 106 8.24 -6.33 -0.87
N HIS A 107 7.48 -7.32 -0.40
CA HIS A 107 7.89 -8.73 -0.36
C HIS A 107 7.06 -9.50 -1.40
N PRO A 108 7.56 -9.70 -2.64
CA PRO A 108 6.73 -10.13 -3.75
C PRO A 108 6.02 -11.48 -3.51
N ILE A 109 6.70 -12.47 -2.95
CA ILE A 109 6.23 -13.87 -2.91
C ILE A 109 6.07 -14.45 -1.49
N PHE A 110 6.19 -13.63 -0.45
CA PHE A 110 6.09 -14.07 0.93
C PHE A 110 5.48 -13.00 1.84
N GLN A 111 5.16 -13.40 3.07
CA GLN A 111 4.47 -12.56 4.04
C GLN A 111 5.20 -11.22 4.28
N PRO A 112 4.48 -10.08 4.30
CA PRO A 112 5.07 -8.75 4.48
C PRO A 112 5.42 -8.43 5.95
N ASP A 113 6.11 -9.35 6.63
CA ASP A 113 6.68 -9.10 7.96
C ASP A 113 8.09 -8.50 7.81
N PRO A 114 8.54 -7.52 8.60
CA PRO A 114 9.88 -6.95 8.44
C PRO A 114 11.02 -7.96 8.70
N SER A 115 12.12 -7.80 7.98
CA SER A 115 13.42 -8.42 8.26
C SER A 115 14.15 -7.71 9.40
N ILE A 116 15.29 -8.25 9.85
CA ILE A 116 16.16 -7.57 10.83
C ILE A 116 16.68 -6.25 10.24
N VAL A 117 17.08 -6.26 8.97
CA VAL A 117 17.58 -5.09 8.24
C VAL A 117 16.50 -4.01 8.15
N ASP A 118 15.25 -4.40 7.92
CA ASP A 118 14.12 -3.46 7.88
C ASP A 118 13.91 -2.77 9.23
N LEU A 119 14.04 -3.51 10.34
CA LEU A 119 13.92 -2.92 11.68
C LEU A 119 15.08 -1.98 12.02
N GLU A 120 16.30 -2.31 11.59
CA GLU A 120 17.47 -1.44 11.78
C GLU A 120 17.31 -0.14 10.99
N ASN A 121 16.95 -0.24 9.71
CA ASN A 121 16.68 0.90 8.84
C ASN A 121 15.53 1.76 9.39
N GLN A 122 14.42 1.13 9.78
CA GLN A 122 13.27 1.83 10.35
C GLN A 122 13.63 2.57 11.64
N ASN A 123 14.39 1.94 12.54
CA ASN A 123 14.84 2.59 13.78
C ASN A 123 15.81 3.75 13.51
N ASN A 124 16.66 3.65 12.50
CA ASN A 124 17.55 4.74 12.09
C ASN A 124 16.77 5.92 11.52
N TYR A 125 15.80 5.67 10.64
CA TYR A 125 14.96 6.72 10.08
C TYR A 125 14.04 7.37 11.13
N GLN A 126 13.44 6.59 12.03
CA GLN A 126 12.66 7.13 13.15
C GLN A 126 13.47 8.16 13.96
N LYS A 127 14.74 7.85 14.27
CA LYS A 127 15.63 8.79 14.96
C LYS A 127 15.99 10.00 14.10
N LEU A 128 16.26 9.78 12.81
CA LEU A 128 16.62 10.86 11.88
C LEU A 128 15.49 11.88 11.71
N PHE A 129 14.24 11.42 11.68
CA PHE A 129 13.04 12.24 11.50
C PHE A 129 12.34 12.57 12.84
N ARG A 130 13.06 12.48 13.95
CA ARG A 130 12.54 12.82 15.28
C ARG A 130 12.12 14.29 15.35
N ASP A 131 10.93 14.53 15.86
CA ASP A 131 10.51 15.84 16.33
C ASP A 131 11.09 16.08 17.73
N GLU A 132 12.18 16.83 17.80
CA GLU A 132 12.87 17.14 19.07
C GLU A 132 12.00 17.92 20.06
N LYS A 133 11.07 18.74 19.56
CA LYS A 133 10.21 19.58 20.41
C LYS A 133 9.14 18.75 21.12
N PHE A 134 8.56 17.78 20.41
CA PHE A 134 7.51 16.91 20.94
C PHE A 134 8.02 15.55 21.40
N ASN A 135 9.30 15.25 21.15
CA ASN A 135 9.98 13.99 21.46
C ASN A 135 9.25 12.77 20.87
N GLU A 136 8.79 12.91 19.62
CA GLU A 136 8.12 11.86 18.84
C GLU A 136 8.96 11.51 17.62
N GLU A 137 8.86 10.27 17.13
CA GLU A 137 9.55 9.81 15.92
C GLU A 137 8.52 9.48 14.83
N PRO A 138 7.90 10.48 14.17
CA PRO A 138 6.76 10.31 13.26
C PRO A 138 7.18 9.78 11.87
N PHE A 139 7.86 8.64 11.83
CA PHE A 139 8.32 7.98 10.62
C PHE A 139 7.88 6.52 10.61
N VAL A 140 7.27 6.06 9.52
CA VAL A 140 6.66 4.72 9.44
C VAL A 140 7.20 3.90 8.27
N GLY A 141 7.16 2.58 8.42
CA GLY A 141 7.46 1.64 7.34
C GLY A 141 6.19 0.93 6.85
N ALA A 142 6.13 0.63 5.56
CA ALA A 142 5.07 -0.21 4.98
C ALA A 142 5.66 -1.31 4.10
N ILE A 143 5.14 -2.52 4.18
CA ILE A 143 5.58 -3.65 3.36
C ILE A 143 4.38 -4.20 2.59
N VAL A 144 4.49 -4.24 1.27
CA VAL A 144 3.44 -4.75 0.38
C VAL A 144 3.75 -6.20 0.00
N GLY A 145 2.81 -7.11 0.27
CA GLY A 145 2.88 -8.51 -0.14
C GLY A 145 1.85 -8.81 -1.23
N PRO A 146 2.21 -8.72 -2.53
CA PRO A 146 1.27 -8.96 -3.62
C PRO A 146 1.04 -10.45 -3.88
N TYR A 147 2.08 -11.28 -4.02
CA TYR A 147 1.99 -12.65 -4.54
C TYR A 147 2.37 -13.75 -3.56
N ASP A 148 2.22 -13.55 -2.24
CA ASP A 148 2.34 -14.64 -1.29
C ASP A 148 1.28 -15.72 -1.61
N PRO A 149 1.68 -16.97 -1.96
CA PRO A 149 0.74 -18.04 -2.29
C PRO A 149 -0.24 -18.39 -1.16
N LYS A 150 0.04 -17.97 0.08
CA LYS A 150 -0.83 -18.17 1.25
C LYS A 150 -1.95 -17.15 1.36
N LEU A 151 -1.98 -16.10 0.53
CA LEU A 151 -3.05 -15.10 0.54
C LEU A 151 -4.41 -15.77 0.25
N PRO A 152 -5.48 -15.43 1.00
CA PRO A 152 -6.79 -16.05 0.81
C PRO A 152 -7.44 -15.66 -0.52
N GLY A 153 -7.02 -14.56 -1.14
CA GLY A 153 -7.56 -14.09 -2.42
C GLY A 153 -6.68 -13.04 -3.08
N SER A 154 -7.25 -12.31 -4.04
CA SER A 154 -6.53 -11.39 -4.91
C SER A 154 -6.05 -10.11 -4.22
N LEU A 155 -6.57 -9.78 -3.04
CA LEU A 155 -6.19 -8.56 -2.31
C LEU A 155 -4.78 -8.72 -1.72
N SER A 156 -3.86 -7.84 -2.10
CA SER A 156 -2.53 -7.77 -1.48
C SER A 156 -2.62 -7.39 0.00
N VAL A 157 -1.66 -7.84 0.79
CA VAL A 157 -1.53 -7.39 2.19
C VAL A 157 -0.55 -6.22 2.23
N ILE A 158 -0.89 -5.19 3.00
CA ILE A 158 0.02 -4.08 3.30
C ILE A 158 0.17 -4.05 4.81
N ASN A 159 1.38 -4.35 5.28
CA ASN A 159 1.70 -4.31 6.70
C ASN A 159 2.41 -3.00 7.03
N TRP A 160 1.76 -2.17 7.84
CA TRP A 160 2.34 -0.94 8.36
C TRP A 160 3.03 -1.24 9.69
N PHE A 161 4.29 -0.85 9.83
CA PHE A 161 5.09 -1.18 10.99
C PHE A 161 5.88 0.00 11.55
N TYR A 162 6.22 -0.14 12.83
CA TYR A 162 6.96 0.82 13.63
C TYR A 162 7.88 0.09 14.60
N VAL A 163 9.03 0.65 14.93
CA VAL A 163 9.96 0.07 15.92
C VAL A 163 9.76 0.75 17.27
N SER A 164 9.19 0.03 18.23
CA SER A 164 8.99 0.53 19.59
C SER A 164 10.18 0.20 20.50
N ASN A 165 10.70 1.23 21.16
CA ASN A 165 11.82 1.13 22.12
C ASN A 165 11.36 1.13 23.59
N LEU A 166 10.05 1.02 23.87
CA LEU A 166 9.45 1.21 25.21
C LEU A 166 9.95 0.25 26.30
N ASN A 167 10.56 -0.89 25.94
CA ASN A 167 11.09 -1.89 26.88
C ASN A 167 12.49 -2.38 26.49
N LYS A 168 13.25 -1.55 25.76
CA LYS A 168 14.51 -1.95 25.14
C LYS A 168 15.70 -1.80 26.10
N SER A 169 16.55 -2.82 26.19
CA SER A 169 17.92 -2.71 26.71
C SER A 169 18.84 -2.08 25.64
N ALA A 170 19.95 -1.44 26.03
CA ALA A 170 20.76 -0.61 25.11
C ALA A 170 21.19 -1.34 23.81
N ASP A 171 21.33 -2.67 23.85
CA ASP A 171 21.89 -3.50 22.77
C ASP A 171 20.84 -4.29 21.94
N GLU A 172 19.54 -4.20 22.26
CA GLU A 172 18.51 -4.98 21.56
C GLU A 172 17.92 -4.25 20.34
N ILE A 173 17.54 -4.95 19.27
CA ILE A 173 16.72 -4.33 18.20
C ILE A 173 15.32 -4.09 18.78
N GLY A 174 14.75 -2.90 18.53
CA GLY A 174 13.44 -2.53 19.09
C GLY A 174 12.32 -3.46 18.61
N GLN A 175 11.17 -3.45 19.30
CA GLN A 175 10.06 -4.35 18.99
C GLN A 175 9.34 -3.90 17.73
N ALA A 176 9.16 -4.81 16.77
CA ALA A 176 8.33 -4.58 15.60
C ALA A 176 6.85 -4.51 16.01
N LYS A 177 6.22 -3.36 15.79
CA LYS A 177 4.81 -3.11 16.12
C LYS A 177 4.00 -2.82 14.87
N GLN A 178 2.80 -3.39 14.80
CA GLN A 178 1.86 -3.14 13.72
C GLN A 178 1.10 -1.85 13.98
N LEU A 179 1.07 -0.95 13.01
CA LEU A 179 0.39 0.33 13.09
C LEU A 179 -1.09 0.19 12.69
N ALA A 180 -1.96 0.82 13.47
CA ALA A 180 -3.34 1.10 13.11
C ALA A 180 -3.45 2.50 12.48
N PHE A 181 -4.34 2.64 11.50
CA PHE A 181 -4.60 3.91 10.85
C PHE A 181 -6.08 4.09 10.51
N GLU A 182 -6.46 5.35 10.35
CA GLU A 182 -7.72 5.77 9.76
C GLU A 182 -7.54 5.92 8.25
N LEU A 183 -8.42 5.30 7.46
CA LEU A 183 -8.43 5.42 6.01
C LEU A 183 -9.31 6.60 5.60
N VAL A 184 -8.73 7.58 4.90
CA VAL A 184 -9.50 8.62 4.22
C VAL A 184 -9.77 8.18 2.79
N ASN A 185 -11.04 8.00 2.47
CA ASN A 185 -11.48 7.63 1.13
C ASN A 185 -11.40 8.84 0.21
N ASN A 186 -10.54 8.78 -0.80
CA ASN A 186 -10.58 9.73 -1.91
C ASN A 186 -11.88 9.50 -2.71
N SER A 187 -12.35 10.50 -3.45
CA SER A 187 -13.50 10.36 -4.34
C SER A 187 -13.12 9.88 -5.74
N ALA A 188 -11.84 9.99 -6.11
CA ALA A 188 -11.25 9.56 -7.37
C ALA A 188 -9.71 9.54 -7.29
N ILE A 189 -9.07 8.99 -8.30
CA ILE A 189 -7.66 9.26 -8.67
C ILE A 189 -7.69 10.37 -9.71
N SER A 190 -6.92 11.44 -9.51
CA SER A 190 -6.80 12.51 -10.51
C SER A 190 -5.94 12.03 -11.69
N ASP A 191 -6.07 12.67 -12.86
CA ASP A 191 -5.28 12.27 -14.03
C ASP A 191 -3.77 12.43 -13.78
N GLU A 192 -3.34 13.44 -13.03
CA GLU A 192 -1.93 13.63 -12.67
C GLU A 192 -1.40 12.47 -11.83
N VAL A 193 -2.15 12.03 -10.81
CA VAL A 193 -1.75 10.90 -9.97
C VAL A 193 -1.81 9.59 -10.76
N ALA A 194 -2.80 9.43 -11.65
CA ALA A 194 -2.89 8.27 -12.53
C ALA A 194 -1.69 8.19 -13.47
N ASP A 195 -1.29 9.32 -14.08
CA ASP A 195 -0.13 9.41 -14.97
C ASP A 195 1.15 9.06 -14.20
N GLU A 196 1.36 9.62 -13.01
CA GLU A 196 2.50 9.30 -12.14
C GLU A 196 2.61 7.80 -11.79
N ILE A 197 1.48 7.17 -11.47
CA ILE A 197 1.44 5.73 -11.18
C ILE A 197 1.76 4.92 -12.45
N LEU A 198 1.16 5.28 -13.59
CA LEU A 198 1.31 4.54 -14.84
C LEU A 198 2.69 4.72 -15.47
N ASP A 199 3.38 5.84 -15.22
CA ASP A 199 4.76 6.08 -15.66
C ASP A 199 5.74 5.05 -15.10
N LEU A 200 5.41 4.38 -13.99
CA LEU A 200 6.21 3.27 -13.47
C LEU A 200 6.34 2.12 -14.47
N VAL A 201 5.34 1.92 -15.33
CA VAL A 201 5.42 0.93 -16.41
C VAL A 201 6.57 1.29 -17.35
N GLU A 202 6.68 2.55 -17.75
CA GLU A 202 7.78 2.98 -18.61
C GLU A 202 9.14 2.83 -17.92
N GLN A 203 9.21 3.16 -16.63
CA GLN A 203 10.43 3.04 -15.84
C GLN A 203 10.94 1.59 -15.77
N TYR A 204 10.03 0.62 -15.60
CA TYR A 204 10.36 -0.80 -15.47
C TYR A 204 10.30 -1.59 -16.78
N ARG A 205 9.91 -0.97 -17.90
CA ARG A 205 9.73 -1.64 -19.21
C ARG A 205 10.95 -2.46 -19.64
N ALA A 206 12.14 -1.93 -19.40
CA ALA A 206 13.40 -2.58 -19.80
C ALA A 206 13.95 -3.57 -18.75
N SER A 207 13.29 -3.71 -17.59
CA SER A 207 13.77 -4.59 -16.53
C SER A 207 13.57 -6.07 -16.89
N ASN A 208 14.58 -6.89 -16.60
CA ASN A 208 14.51 -8.34 -16.72
C ASN A 208 13.70 -8.99 -15.59
N ASP A 209 13.57 -8.29 -14.46
CA ASP A 209 12.86 -8.77 -13.28
C ASP A 209 11.37 -8.42 -13.30
N ARG A 210 10.87 -7.83 -14.39
CA ARG A 210 9.47 -7.41 -14.50
C ARG A 210 8.50 -8.60 -14.44
N VAL A 211 7.34 -8.38 -13.84
CA VAL A 211 6.31 -9.41 -13.69
C VAL A 211 5.73 -9.80 -15.04
N ASN A 212 5.64 -11.09 -15.34
CA ASN A 212 4.84 -11.56 -16.48
C ASN A 212 3.36 -11.63 -16.10
N PHE A 213 2.59 -10.64 -16.52
CA PHE A 213 1.18 -10.50 -16.19
C PHE A 213 0.26 -11.60 -16.74
N LYS A 214 0.74 -12.42 -17.70
CA LYS A 214 0.01 -13.58 -18.26
C LYS A 214 0.13 -14.83 -17.40
N GLU A 215 1.08 -14.87 -16.47
CA GLU A 215 1.24 -16.01 -15.56
C GLU A 215 0.16 -16.04 -14.50
N TYR A 216 -0.17 -17.24 -14.02
CA TYR A 216 -0.98 -17.39 -12.83
C TYR A 216 -0.18 -16.98 -11.59
N TRP A 217 -0.83 -16.27 -10.67
CA TRP A 217 -0.14 -15.76 -9.49
C TRP A 217 0.06 -16.83 -8.40
N ARG A 218 -0.77 -17.88 -8.39
CA ARG A 218 -0.59 -19.08 -7.54
C ARG A 218 -1.07 -20.35 -8.23
N LYS A 219 -0.43 -21.49 -7.92
CA LYS A 219 -0.57 -22.77 -8.63
C LYS A 219 -1.98 -23.37 -8.59
N ASP A 220 -2.75 -23.07 -7.56
CA ASP A 220 -4.09 -23.58 -7.28
C ASP A 220 -5.21 -22.75 -7.94
N THR A 221 -4.85 -21.68 -8.68
CA THR A 221 -5.84 -20.81 -9.35
C THR A 221 -5.56 -20.68 -10.84
N LYS A 222 -6.60 -20.35 -11.59
CA LYS A 222 -6.50 -19.87 -12.97
C LYS A 222 -6.50 -18.34 -13.06
N GLU A 223 -6.27 -17.66 -11.94
CA GLU A 223 -6.22 -16.20 -11.91
C GLU A 223 -4.82 -15.74 -12.29
N THR A 224 -4.73 -14.92 -13.33
CA THR A 224 -3.49 -14.31 -13.79
C THR A 224 -3.02 -13.21 -12.84
N LYS A 225 -1.72 -12.89 -12.87
CA LYS A 225 -1.16 -11.76 -12.13
C LYS A 225 -1.82 -10.43 -12.52
N LEU A 226 -2.28 -10.27 -13.78
CA LEU A 226 -3.04 -9.09 -14.22
C LEU A 226 -4.42 -9.03 -13.57
N GLU A 227 -5.20 -10.11 -13.66
CA GLU A 227 -6.54 -10.17 -13.06
C GLU A 227 -6.47 -9.93 -11.55
N LYS A 228 -5.47 -10.51 -10.90
CA LYS A 228 -5.21 -10.26 -9.49
C LYS A 228 -4.92 -8.79 -9.20
N LEU A 229 -4.01 -8.16 -9.96
CA LEU A 229 -3.69 -6.74 -9.80
C LEU A 229 -4.96 -5.88 -9.90
N ILE A 230 -5.74 -6.05 -10.98
CA ILE A 230 -6.98 -5.30 -11.20
C ILE A 230 -7.95 -5.48 -10.04
N LYS A 231 -8.16 -6.71 -9.56
CA LYS A 231 -9.03 -6.99 -8.40
C LYS A 231 -8.50 -6.40 -7.10
N SER A 232 -7.18 -6.38 -6.90
CA SER A 232 -6.56 -5.79 -5.72
C SER A 232 -6.73 -4.27 -5.70
N LEU A 233 -6.45 -3.59 -6.83
CA LEU A 233 -6.65 -2.14 -6.97
C LEU A 233 -8.12 -1.75 -6.81
N ALA A 234 -9.05 -2.48 -7.45
CA ALA A 234 -10.47 -2.18 -7.37
C ALA A 234 -10.98 -2.20 -5.92
N LYS A 235 -10.49 -3.13 -5.09
CA LYS A 235 -10.82 -3.19 -3.65
C LYS A 235 -10.26 -2.02 -2.84
N ARG A 236 -9.29 -1.29 -3.36
CA ARG A 236 -8.67 -0.10 -2.73
C ARG A 236 -9.20 1.22 -3.27
N MET A 237 -10.10 1.19 -4.25
CA MET A 237 -10.72 2.36 -4.86
C MET A 237 -12.16 2.50 -4.31
N PRO A 238 -12.37 3.12 -3.14
CA PRO A 238 -13.65 3.13 -2.44
C PRO A 238 -14.80 3.71 -3.29
N TRP A 239 -14.50 4.65 -4.19
CA TRP A 239 -15.48 5.27 -5.08
C TRP A 239 -16.09 4.32 -6.13
N LEU A 240 -15.44 3.19 -6.45
CA LEU A 240 -16.02 2.17 -7.33
C LEU A 240 -17.16 1.39 -6.68
N ASN A 241 -17.23 1.39 -5.34
CA ASN A 241 -18.32 0.72 -4.62
C ASN A 241 -19.52 1.64 -4.39
N VAL A 242 -19.33 2.97 -4.46
CA VAL A 242 -20.38 3.97 -4.22
C VAL A 242 -21.35 4.08 -5.41
N SER A 243 -20.87 3.84 -6.63
CA SER A 243 -21.70 3.84 -7.86
C SER A 243 -22.77 2.72 -7.88
N ASN A 244 -22.68 1.71 -7.02
CA ASN A 244 -23.69 0.64 -6.93
C ASN A 244 -24.84 0.92 -5.94
N ASN A 245 -24.71 1.94 -5.07
CA ASN A 245 -25.73 2.24 -4.06
C ASN A 245 -26.72 3.35 -4.45
N THR A 246 -26.51 4.05 -5.57
CA THR A 246 -27.43 5.12 -6.02
C THR A 246 -28.65 4.61 -6.82
N HIS A 247 -28.81 3.29 -6.95
CA HIS A 247 -29.95 2.67 -7.65
C HIS A 247 -30.76 1.67 -6.79
N ARG A 248 -30.55 1.60 -5.47
CA ARG A 248 -31.22 0.62 -4.60
C ARG A 248 -32.10 1.19 -3.48
N ASP A 249 -32.33 2.50 -3.44
CA ASP A 249 -33.05 3.12 -2.32
C ASP A 249 -34.57 3.23 -2.50
N ASP A 250 -35.15 2.80 -3.65
CA ASP A 250 -36.60 2.89 -3.89
C ASP A 250 -37.38 1.56 -3.84
N GLU A 251 -36.72 0.41 -3.73
CA GLU A 251 -37.39 -0.90 -3.66
C GLU A 251 -36.68 -1.82 -2.67
N GLU A 252 -37.00 -1.73 -1.37
CA GLU A 252 -37.08 -2.87 -0.43
C GLU A 252 -37.39 -2.38 1.01
N GLN A 253 -38.46 -1.58 1.17
CA GLN A 253 -39.28 -1.70 2.38
C GLN A 253 -40.22 -2.88 2.19
N HIS A 254 -39.74 -4.09 2.50
CA HIS A 254 -40.50 -5.27 2.95
C HIS A 254 -39.71 -6.54 2.61
N ILE A 255 -39.11 -7.16 3.62
CA ILE A 255 -39.25 -8.58 3.99
C ILE A 255 -38.06 -8.92 4.91
N ILE A 256 -38.38 -9.09 6.20
CA ILE A 256 -37.56 -9.78 7.18
C ILE A 256 -37.95 -11.26 7.08
N GLU A 257 -36.99 -12.15 6.87
CA GLU A 257 -36.74 -13.40 7.62
C GLU A 257 -35.88 -14.41 6.81
N ASP A 258 -34.81 -14.87 7.47
CA ASP A 258 -34.24 -16.22 7.45
C ASP A 258 -33.24 -16.76 6.37
N TYR A 259 -32.02 -16.99 6.88
CA TYR A 259 -31.06 -18.10 6.68
C TYR A 259 -30.19 -18.30 5.39
N LYS A 260 -28.86 -18.18 5.62
CA LYS A 260 -27.70 -19.04 5.22
C LYS A 260 -27.54 -19.54 3.75
N MET A 261 -26.42 -19.16 3.11
CA MET A 261 -25.33 -20.01 2.52
C MET A 261 -24.65 -19.37 1.28
N GLN A 262 -23.33 -19.60 1.18
CA GLN A 262 -22.46 -19.60 -0.02
C GLN A 262 -22.24 -18.30 -0.81
N GLU A 263 -21.05 -17.70 -0.63
CA GLU A 263 -20.49 -16.69 -1.54
C GLU A 263 -20.10 -17.33 -2.87
N ASP A 264 -20.84 -16.98 -3.91
CA ASP A 264 -20.70 -17.46 -5.27
C ASP A 264 -19.78 -16.51 -6.07
N SER A 265 -18.54 -16.95 -6.34
CA SER A 265 -17.52 -16.17 -7.09
C SER A 265 -17.87 -15.90 -8.56
N SER A 266 -18.96 -16.49 -9.02
CA SER A 266 -19.49 -16.37 -10.38
C SER A 266 -20.14 -15.00 -10.66
N LYS A 267 -20.71 -14.34 -9.64
CA LYS A 267 -21.39 -13.03 -9.81
C LYS A 267 -20.44 -11.85 -10.06
N ILE A 268 -19.18 -11.96 -9.58
CA ILE A 268 -18.15 -10.94 -9.82
C ILE A 268 -17.67 -10.98 -11.28
N ASN A 269 -17.52 -12.18 -11.86
CA ASN A 269 -17.07 -12.35 -13.25
C ASN A 269 -18.07 -11.79 -14.27
N GLU A 270 -19.37 -11.87 -14.00
CA GLU A 270 -20.40 -11.35 -14.91
C GLU A 270 -20.55 -9.82 -14.84
N GLN A 271 -20.18 -9.21 -13.70
CA GLN A 271 -20.22 -7.75 -13.50
C GLN A 271 -18.98 -7.05 -14.06
N VAL A 272 -17.78 -7.64 -13.96
CA VAL A 272 -16.57 -7.11 -14.61
C VAL A 272 -16.72 -7.07 -16.14
N CYS A 273 -17.40 -8.05 -16.74
CA CYS A 273 -17.68 -8.05 -18.18
C CYS A 273 -18.72 -6.99 -18.61
N LYS A 274 -19.68 -6.62 -17.75
CA LYS A 274 -20.74 -5.64 -18.09
C LYS A 274 -20.30 -4.17 -17.99
N ILE A 275 -19.22 -3.87 -17.27
CA ILE A 275 -18.67 -2.50 -17.13
C ILE A 275 -18.16 -1.94 -18.47
N THR A 276 -17.91 -2.78 -19.48
CA THR A 276 -17.39 -2.35 -20.79
C THR A 276 -18.41 -1.67 -21.74
N SER A 277 -19.62 -1.32 -21.29
CA SER A 277 -20.67 -0.80 -22.19
C SER A 277 -21.40 0.49 -21.76
N SER A 278 -21.09 1.12 -20.63
CA SER A 278 -21.76 2.37 -20.22
C SER A 278 -20.80 3.55 -20.11
N LYS A 279 -21.04 4.59 -20.92
CA LYS A 279 -20.35 5.89 -20.83
C LYS A 279 -20.79 6.65 -19.57
N GLN A 280 -19.99 6.68 -18.49
CA GLN A 280 -19.90 7.87 -17.61
C GLN A 280 -18.74 7.84 -16.59
N THR A 281 -18.04 8.99 -16.54
CA THR A 281 -17.12 9.51 -15.51
C THR A 281 -15.71 8.92 -15.36
N THR A 282 -14.76 9.85 -15.16
CA THR A 282 -13.28 9.74 -15.24
C THR A 282 -12.62 8.65 -14.39
N SER A 283 -13.33 8.06 -13.43
CA SER A 283 -12.85 6.98 -12.57
C SER A 283 -12.68 5.63 -13.29
N ASP A 284 -13.61 5.29 -14.21
CA ASP A 284 -13.53 4.03 -14.98
C ASP A 284 -12.30 4.00 -15.89
N ASN A 285 -11.74 5.18 -16.19
CA ASN A 285 -10.55 5.32 -17.01
C ASN A 285 -9.30 4.69 -16.37
N PHE A 286 -9.11 4.75 -15.04
CA PHE A 286 -7.84 4.32 -14.45
C PHE A 286 -7.60 2.81 -14.58
N LEU A 287 -8.53 1.96 -14.16
CA LEU A 287 -8.37 0.51 -14.26
C LEU A 287 -8.33 0.04 -15.73
N GLU A 288 -9.11 0.68 -16.61
CA GLU A 288 -9.02 0.42 -18.05
C GLU A 288 -7.65 0.80 -18.62
N ARG A 289 -7.08 1.94 -18.23
CA ARG A 289 -5.74 2.37 -18.63
C ARG A 289 -4.70 1.38 -18.14
N VAL A 290 -4.76 0.96 -16.87
CA VAL A 290 -3.90 -0.09 -16.31
C VAL A 290 -3.99 -1.36 -17.15
N GLN A 291 -5.20 -1.85 -17.41
CA GLN A 291 -5.40 -3.09 -18.17
C GLN A 291 -4.86 -2.98 -19.60
N LYS A 292 -5.16 -1.89 -20.32
CA LYS A 292 -4.66 -1.65 -21.67
C LYS A 292 -3.13 -1.57 -21.72
N LEU A 293 -2.54 -0.85 -20.77
CA LEU A 293 -1.09 -0.65 -20.69
C LEU A 293 -0.36 -1.95 -20.38
N LEU A 294 -0.86 -2.73 -19.41
CA LEU A 294 -0.22 -3.97 -18.98
C LEU A 294 -0.50 -5.17 -19.91
N MET A 295 -1.48 -5.09 -20.80
CA MET A 295 -1.62 -6.06 -21.89
C MET A 295 -0.47 -5.96 -22.92
N ALA A 296 0.18 -4.79 -23.01
CA ALA A 296 1.32 -4.53 -23.88
C ALA A 296 2.70 -4.64 -23.17
N TRP A 297 2.72 -5.11 -21.92
CA TRP A 297 3.88 -5.30 -21.04
C TRP A 297 4.87 -6.42 -21.47
#